data_AF-A0A0B6Y9R6-F1
#
_entry.id   AF-A0A0B6Y9R6-F1
#
_cell.length_a   1.000
_cell.length_b   1.000
_cell.length_c   1.000
_cell.angle_alpha   90.00
_cell.angle_beta   90.00
_cell.angle_gamma   90.00
#
_symmetry.space_group_name_H-M   'P 1'
#
loop_
_entity.id
_entity.type
_entity.pdbx_description
1 polymer ?
#
loop_
_entity_poly.entity_id
_entity_poly.type
_entity_poly.pdbx_seq_one_letter_code
_entity_poly.pdbx_strand_id
1 'polypeptide(L)'
;QNRMNRPFDHTADDFTLEKIIDFGFEQYADFINEISGAATKELAIEQGLENIAALWVTTELDIISYKDKGHYKLKSTEELFQILEDNQVQLGTMKASRFVKAFEK
;
A
#
# COMPACT_ATOMS: atom_id res chain seq x y z
N GLN A 1 10.75 9.49 -19.31
CA GLN A 1 11.93 10.24 -19.83
C GLN A 1 13.12 9.90 -18.94
N ASN A 2 14.18 9.30 -19.49
CA ASN A 2 15.44 9.05 -18.79
C ASN A 2 16.14 10.38 -18.52
N ARG A 3 15.87 10.99 -17.35
CA ARG A 3 16.43 12.32 -17.00
C ARG A 3 17.95 12.32 -16.85
N MET A 4 18.55 11.16 -16.58
CA MET A 4 20.00 11.00 -16.44
C MET A 4 20.75 10.97 -17.78
N ASN A 5 20.07 10.91 -18.94
CA ASN A 5 20.64 10.88 -20.30
C ASN A 5 21.86 9.93 -20.51
N ARG A 6 22.05 8.97 -19.60
CA ARG A 6 23.10 7.96 -19.56
C ARG A 6 22.48 6.64 -19.11
N PRO A 7 22.97 5.50 -19.61
CA PRO A 7 22.55 4.19 -19.11
C PRO A 7 22.99 4.05 -17.64
N PHE A 8 22.01 3.90 -16.75
CA PHE A 8 22.21 3.63 -15.33
C PHE A 8 21.70 2.22 -15.04
N ASP A 9 22.60 1.35 -14.60
CA ASP A 9 22.27 -0.01 -14.16
C ASP A 9 22.57 -0.13 -12.67
N HIS A 10 21.52 -0.22 -11.87
CA HIS A 10 21.61 -0.38 -10.41
C HIS A 10 21.84 -1.83 -9.98
N THR A 11 21.81 -2.77 -10.92
CA THR A 11 22.00 -4.21 -10.70
C THR A 11 23.37 -4.72 -11.13
N ALA A 12 24.20 -3.85 -11.74
CA ALA A 12 25.53 -4.20 -12.19
C ALA A 12 26.47 -4.49 -11.02
N ASP A 13 27.33 -5.50 -11.18
CA ASP A 13 28.32 -5.92 -10.18
C ASP A 13 29.34 -4.80 -9.83
N ASP A 14 29.46 -3.80 -10.71
CA ASP A 14 30.37 -2.67 -10.56
C ASP A 14 29.67 -1.39 -10.08
N PHE A 15 28.44 -1.50 -9.55
CA PHE A 15 27.73 -0.41 -8.89
C PHE A 15 28.40 -0.05 -7.55
N THR A 16 29.35 0.88 -7.60
CA THR A 16 30.10 1.35 -6.43
C THR A 16 29.76 2.81 -6.09
N LEU A 17 30.10 3.24 -4.87
CA LEU A 17 29.94 4.62 -4.44
C LEU A 17 30.73 5.60 -5.32
N GLU A 18 31.90 5.19 -5.80
CA GLU A 18 32.72 5.96 -6.75
C GLU A 18 31.94 6.26 -8.03
N LYS A 19 31.26 5.26 -8.60
CA LYS A 19 30.39 5.48 -9.77
C LYS A 19 29.25 6.44 -9.48
N ILE A 20 28.62 6.37 -8.30
CA ILE A 20 27.53 7.28 -7.91
C ILE A 20 28.02 8.74 -7.90
N ILE A 21 29.24 8.97 -7.43
CA ILE A 21 29.90 10.27 -7.45
C ILE A 21 30.22 10.69 -8.89
N ASP A 22 30.79 9.80 -9.71
CA ASP A 22 31.08 10.06 -11.13
C ASP A 22 29.83 10.35 -11.97
N PHE A 23 28.69 9.77 -11.59
CA PHE A 23 27.39 10.04 -12.20
C PHE A 23 26.78 11.38 -11.76
N GLY A 24 27.39 12.08 -10.79
CA GLY A 24 26.95 13.40 -10.35
C GLY A 24 25.56 13.38 -9.71
N PHE A 25 25.25 12.33 -8.94
CA PHE A 25 23.93 12.15 -8.30
C PHE A 25 23.52 13.35 -7.42
N GLU A 26 24.48 14.10 -6.89
CA GLU A 26 24.24 15.35 -6.17
C GLU A 26 23.42 16.37 -6.99
N GLN A 27 23.61 16.42 -8.31
CA GLN A 27 22.90 17.33 -9.22
C GLN A 27 21.45 16.89 -9.45
N TYR A 28 21.13 15.65 -9.09
CA TYR A 28 19.80 15.05 -9.20
C TYR A 28 19.21 14.72 -7.82
N ALA A 29 19.81 15.22 -6.73
CA ALA A 29 19.40 14.88 -5.36
C ALA A 29 17.91 15.18 -5.12
N ASP A 30 17.42 16.34 -5.58
CA ASP A 30 16.00 16.73 -5.46
C ASP A 30 15.08 15.76 -6.22
N PHE A 31 15.48 15.33 -7.41
CA PHE A 31 14.72 14.38 -8.22
C PHE A 31 14.70 12.97 -7.60
N ILE A 32 15.84 12.51 -7.09
CA ILE A 32 15.94 11.24 -6.37
C ILE A 32 15.09 11.29 -5.10
N ASN A 33 15.09 12.41 -4.39
CA ASN A 33 14.27 12.63 -3.22
C ASN A 33 12.77 12.59 -3.58
N GLU A 34 12.36 13.22 -4.68
CA GLU A 34 10.98 13.17 -5.17
C GLU A 34 10.54 11.74 -5.49
N ILE A 35 11.36 10.97 -6.20
CA ILE A 35 11.07 9.56 -6.52
C ILE A 35 11.00 8.72 -5.25
N SER A 36 11.99 8.85 -4.37
CA SER A 36 12.04 8.09 -3.11
C SER A 36 10.83 8.41 -2.22
N GLY A 37 10.44 9.68 -2.17
CA GLY A 37 9.24 10.14 -1.48
C GLY A 37 7.97 9.54 -2.09
N ALA A 38 7.87 9.50 -3.42
CA ALA A 38 6.75 8.86 -4.12
C ALA A 38 6.69 7.35 -3.82
N ALA A 39 7.81 6.64 -3.94
CA ALA A 39 7.92 5.21 -3.64
C ALA A 39 7.54 4.89 -2.18
N THR A 40 7.94 5.75 -1.23
CA THR A 40 7.56 5.60 0.18
C THR A 40 6.04 5.73 0.38
N LYS A 41 5.39 6.64 -0.37
CA LYS A 41 3.93 6.81 -0.32
C LYS A 41 3.19 5.67 -1.01
N GLU A 42 3.74 5.13 -2.09
CA GLU A 42 3.22 3.93 -2.77
C GLU A 42 3.29 2.71 -1.85
N LEU A 43 4.43 2.48 -1.19
CA LEU A 43 4.59 1.40 -0.20
C LEU A 43 3.58 1.51 0.95
N ALA A 44 3.31 2.72 1.44
CA ALA A 44 2.31 2.92 2.48
C ALA A 44 0.89 2.52 2.04
N ILE A 45 0.56 2.72 0.75
CA ILE A 45 -0.72 2.26 0.18
C ILE A 45 -0.72 0.74 0.08
N GLU A 46 0.34 0.14 -0.45
CA GLU A 46 0.48 -1.32 -0.59
C GLU A 46 0.31 -2.03 0.77
N GLN A 47 1.07 -1.60 1.78
CA GLN A 47 0.98 -2.15 3.12
C GLN A 47 -0.42 -1.95 3.74
N GLY A 48 -1.06 -0.80 3.48
CA GLY A 48 -2.43 -0.55 3.91
C GLY A 48 -3.43 -1.53 3.29
N LEU A 49 -3.31 -1.79 1.99
CA LEU A 49 -4.16 -2.76 1.28
C LEU A 49 -3.94 -4.19 1.78
N GLU A 50 -2.69 -4.59 2.01
CA GLU A 50 -2.35 -5.89 2.59
C GLU A 50 -2.96 -6.07 3.98
N ASN A 51 -2.88 -5.04 4.83
CA ASN A 51 -3.46 -5.08 6.17
C ASN A 51 -4.99 -5.22 6.13
N ILE A 52 -5.65 -4.47 5.25
CA ILE A 52 -7.11 -4.60 5.05
C ILE A 52 -7.44 -6.03 4.58
N ALA A 53 -6.71 -6.57 3.60
CA ALA A 53 -6.93 -7.92 3.12
C ALA A 53 -6.73 -8.97 4.21
N ALA A 54 -5.65 -8.87 4.99
CA ALA A 54 -5.35 -9.78 6.10
C ALA A 54 -6.43 -9.73 7.18
N LEU A 55 -6.91 -8.54 7.54
CA LEU A 55 -8.00 -8.36 8.50
C LEU A 55 -9.25 -9.14 8.07
N TRP A 56 -9.68 -8.99 6.82
CA TRP A 56 -10.86 -9.68 6.30
C TRP A 56 -10.69 -11.21 6.19
N VAL A 57 -9.48 -11.71 6.00
CA VAL A 57 -9.19 -13.16 6.04
C VAL A 57 -9.42 -13.73 7.44
N THR A 58 -9.10 -12.96 8.49
CA THR A 58 -9.23 -13.39 9.89
C THR A 58 -10.56 -13.04 10.54
N THR A 59 -11.40 -12.25 9.87
CA THR A 59 -12.67 -11.79 10.40
C THR A 59 -13.70 -12.92 10.38
N GLU A 60 -14.23 -13.28 11.55
CA GLU A 60 -15.23 -14.35 11.71
C GLU A 60 -16.60 -13.78 12.11
N LEU A 61 -17.67 -14.45 11.66
CA LEU A 61 -19.04 -14.10 12.01
C LEU A 61 -19.52 -14.98 13.17
N ASP A 62 -19.85 -14.36 14.30
CA ASP A 62 -20.40 -15.07 15.47
C ASP A 62 -21.89 -15.37 15.26
N ILE A 63 -22.18 -16.64 15.01
CA ILE A 63 -23.52 -17.17 14.74
C ILE A 63 -24.02 -17.94 15.97
N ILE A 64 -25.18 -17.53 16.49
CA ILE A 64 -25.81 -18.13 17.67
C ILE A 64 -27.18 -18.72 17.33
N SER A 65 -27.56 -19.79 18.05
CA SER A 65 -28.88 -20.41 17.92
C SER A 65 -29.99 -19.44 18.32
N TYR A 66 -31.08 -19.43 17.55
CA TYR A 66 -32.25 -18.60 17.80
C TYR A 66 -33.44 -19.46 18.26
N LYS A 67 -33.78 -19.30 19.54
CA LYS A 67 -35.02 -19.82 20.17
C LYS A 67 -35.26 -21.33 19.96
N ASP A 68 -34.19 -22.14 19.90
CA ASP A 68 -34.22 -23.61 19.82
C ASP A 68 -35.08 -24.23 18.70
N LYS A 69 -35.48 -23.43 17.70
CA LYS A 69 -36.28 -23.87 16.55
C LYS A 69 -35.44 -24.28 15.33
N GLY A 70 -34.12 -24.47 15.52
CA GLY A 70 -33.19 -24.77 14.43
C GLY A 70 -32.82 -23.59 13.54
N HIS A 71 -33.13 -22.35 13.96
CA HIS A 71 -32.71 -21.13 13.27
C HIS A 71 -31.44 -20.57 13.91
N TYR A 72 -30.62 -19.90 13.11
CA TYR A 72 -29.40 -19.24 13.57
C TYR A 72 -29.50 -17.73 13.30
N LYS A 73 -28.94 -16.92 14.20
CA LYS A 73 -28.81 -15.47 14.01
C LYS A 73 -27.37 -15.03 14.26
N LEU A 74 -26.96 -13.95 13.61
CA LEU A 74 -25.74 -13.25 13.98
C LEU A 74 -25.92 -12.60 15.35
N LYS A 75 -24.90 -12.71 16.21
CA LYS A 75 -24.96 -12.18 17.57
C LYS A 75 -24.86 -10.65 17.58
N SER A 76 -23.71 -10.13 17.17
CA SER A 76 -23.44 -8.70 17.00
C SER A 76 -22.68 -8.51 15.69
N THR A 77 -23.13 -7.54 14.90
CA THR A 77 -22.47 -7.12 13.65
C THR A 77 -21.92 -5.70 13.76
N GLU A 78 -22.07 -5.04 14.91
CA GLU A 78 -21.73 -3.62 15.08
C GLU A 78 -20.23 -3.37 14.87
N GLU A 79 -19.38 -4.21 15.46
CA GLU A 79 -17.93 -4.16 15.26
C GLU A 79 -17.53 -4.46 13.81
N LEU A 80 -18.20 -5.42 13.15
CA LEU A 80 -17.98 -5.75 11.74
C LEU A 80 -18.30 -4.56 10.83
N PHE A 81 -19.41 -3.87 11.07
CA PHE A 81 -19.80 -2.69 10.33
C PHE A 81 -18.86 -1.51 10.58
N GLN A 82 -18.40 -1.32 11.83
CA GLN A 82 -17.40 -0.29 12.14
C GLN A 82 -16.09 -0.53 11.37
N ILE A 83 -15.58 -1.76 11.38
CA ILE A 83 -14.37 -2.14 10.62
C ILE A 83 -14.58 -1.90 9.12
N LEU A 84 -15.77 -2.22 8.60
CA LEU A 84 -16.10 -2.00 7.20
C LEU A 84 -16.07 -0.51 6.83
N GLU A 85 -16.70 0.34 7.64
CA GLU A 85 -16.74 1.78 7.42
C GLU A 85 -15.33 2.40 7.48
N ASP A 86 -14.53 2.02 8.48
CA ASP A 86 -13.16 2.50 8.62
C ASP A 86 -12.29 2.10 7.43
N ASN A 87 -12.39 0.84 6.99
CA ASN A 87 -11.69 0.35 5.80
C ASN A 87 -12.16 1.09 4.53
N GLN A 88 -13.45 1.40 4.41
CA GLN A 88 -13.97 2.16 3.27
C GLN A 88 -13.42 3.59 3.21
N VAL A 89 -13.29 4.26 4.35
CA VAL A 89 -12.68 5.60 4.44
C VAL A 89 -11.20 5.56 4.10
N GLN A 90 -10.46 4.57 4.60
CA GLN A 90 -9.04 4.38 4.28
C GLN A 90 -8.84 4.14 2.78
N LEU A 91 -9.60 3.22 2.19
CA LEU A 91 -9.55 2.95 0.74
C LEU A 91 -9.93 4.18 -0.09
N GLY A 92 -10.93 4.95 0.34
CA GLY A 92 -11.29 6.21 -0.30
C GLY A 92 -10.15 7.22 -0.30
N THR A 93 -9.44 7.32 0.82
CA THR A 93 -8.27 8.20 0.96
C THR A 93 -7.10 7.74 0.08
N MET A 94 -6.82 6.43 0.05
CA MET A 94 -5.80 5.84 -0.81
C MET A 94 -6.14 6.07 -2.29
N LYS A 95 -7.40 5.87 -2.69
CA LYS A 95 -7.87 6.07 -4.06
C LYS A 95 -7.82 7.53 -4.51
N ALA A 96 -8.03 8.49 -3.61
CA ALA A 96 -7.90 9.90 -3.91
C ALA A 96 -6.43 10.35 -4.05
N SER A 97 -5.47 9.53 -3.61
CA SER A 97 -4.05 9.84 -3.69
C SER A 97 -3.52 9.75 -5.12
N ARG A 98 -2.68 10.71 -5.52
CA ARG A 98 -1.97 10.66 -6.81
C ARG A 98 -1.04 9.44 -6.95
N PHE A 99 -0.67 8.81 -5.83
CA PHE A 99 0.19 7.64 -5.76
C PHE A 99 -0.58 6.33 -6.01
N VAL A 100 -1.92 6.38 -6.17
CA VAL A 100 -2.72 5.19 -6.50
C VAL A 100 -2.51 4.71 -7.94
N LYS A 101 -1.99 5.57 -8.83
CA LYS A 101 -1.81 5.23 -10.25
C LYS A 101 -0.93 3.99 -10.47
N ALA A 102 -0.01 3.70 -9.55
CA ALA A 102 0.79 2.47 -9.58
C ALA A 102 -0.05 1.19 -9.38
N PHE A 103 -1.29 1.33 -8.89
CA PHE A 103 -2.21 0.25 -8.55
C PHE A 103 -3.47 0.20 -9.44
N GLU A 104 -3.65 1.17 -10.36
CA GLU A 104 -4.72 1.14 -11.36
C GLU A 104 -4.31 0.17 -12.49
N LYS A 105 -4.90 -1.03 -12.52
CA LYS A 105 -4.84 -1.96 -13.65
C LYS A 105 -6.07 -1.85 -14.54
#